data_AF-A0AAD6YKS8-F1
#
_entry.id   AF-A0AAD6YKS8-F1
#
_cell.length_a   1.000
_cell.length_b   1.000
_cell.length_c   1.000
_cell.angle_alpha   90.00
_cell.angle_beta   90.00
_cell.angle_gamma   90.00
#
_symmetry.space_group_name_H-M   'P 1'
#
loop_
_entity.id
_entity.type
_entity.pdbx_description
1 polymer ?
#
loop_
_entity_poly.entity_id
_entity_poly.type
_entity_poly.pdbx_seq_one_letter_code
_entity_poly.pdbx_strand_id
1 'polypeptide(L)'
;FKETNPDLSGEGLVRASRDNVLIETLQTGTLGLPSVAGPLYAVLNVLHPRVLILTKMKRWSQNCNSTHPRTMMKNASDARDLRWLVLWLATNDMTIDFEGYAGKTKEELLQFVRLYRAKFEDDKALCVDSRR
;
A
#
# COMPACT_ATOMS: atom_id res chain seq x y z
N PHE A 1 15.02 55.65 4.83
CA PHE A 1 14.41 56.20 6.05
C PHE A 1 12.97 55.70 6.12
N LYS A 2 12.69 54.69 6.96
CA LYS A 2 11.32 54.29 7.29
C LYS A 2 10.99 55.00 8.59
N GLU A 3 10.08 55.96 8.55
CA GLU A 3 9.51 56.56 9.75
C GLU A 3 8.69 55.50 10.47
N THR A 4 9.23 54.96 11.56
CA THR A 4 8.47 54.17 12.52
C THR A 4 7.76 55.15 13.45
N ASN A 5 6.45 55.34 13.25
CA ASN A 5 5.60 56.05 14.20
C ASN A 5 5.71 55.34 15.57
N PRO A 6 6.16 56.01 16.63
CA PRO A 6 6.48 55.36 17.91
C PRO A 6 5.26 55.02 18.78
N ASP A 7 4.03 55.19 18.27
CA ASP A 7 2.81 55.19 19.09
C ASP A 7 1.79 54.09 18.74
N LEU A 8 2.21 53.03 18.03
CA LEU A 8 1.33 51.90 17.70
C LEU A 8 1.80 50.62 18.39
N SER A 9 1.12 50.27 19.49
CA SER A 9 1.33 49.03 20.21
C SER A 9 0.59 47.85 19.57
N GLY A 10 1.26 46.70 19.50
CA GLY A 10 0.68 45.37 19.28
C GLY A 10 -0.15 45.21 18.00
N GLU A 11 -1.47 45.20 18.15
CA GLU A 11 -2.42 44.87 17.07
C GLU A 11 -2.39 45.88 15.90
N GLY A 12 -2.11 47.16 16.19
CA GLY A 12 -2.05 48.21 15.16
C GLY A 12 -0.89 48.00 14.18
N LEU A 13 0.23 47.47 14.66
CA LEU A 13 1.41 47.18 13.85
C LEU A 13 1.19 45.95 12.93
N VAL A 14 0.48 44.94 13.44
CA VAL A 14 0.16 43.71 12.70
C VAL A 14 -0.82 43.99 11.56
N ARG A 15 -1.81 44.87 11.77
CA ARG A 15 -2.78 45.30 10.75
C ARG A 15 -2.20 46.22 9.67
N ALA A 16 -1.15 46.99 9.99
CA ALA A 16 -0.49 47.90 9.05
C ALA A 16 0.51 47.21 8.10
N SER A 17 0.89 45.96 8.38
CA SER A 17 1.78 45.17 7.53
C SER A 17 1.02 44.62 6.33
N ARG A 18 1.47 44.97 5.11
CA ARG A 18 0.86 44.51 3.85
C ARG A 18 0.93 43.00 3.62
N ASP A 19 1.80 42.30 4.35
CA ASP A 19 2.07 40.87 4.15
C ASP A 19 1.44 39.99 5.25
N ASN A 20 0.65 40.57 6.16
CA ASN A 20 0.00 39.83 7.23
C ASN A 20 -1.47 39.53 6.88
N VAL A 21 -1.86 38.26 7.01
CA VAL A 21 -3.27 37.84 6.96
C VAL A 21 -3.74 37.60 8.39
N LEU A 22 -4.79 38.31 8.80
CA LEU A 22 -5.45 38.06 10.07
C LEU A 22 -6.21 36.73 9.97
N ILE A 23 -5.80 35.74 10.77
CA ILE A 23 -6.54 34.49 10.90
C ILE A 23 -7.36 34.58 12.19
N GLU A 24 -8.63 34.97 12.05
CA GLU A 24 -9.60 34.85 13.14
C GLU A 24 -9.93 33.37 13.33
N THR A 25 -9.44 32.78 14.42
CA THR A 25 -9.79 31.41 14.79
C THR A 25 -11.10 31.43 15.55
N LEU A 26 -12.16 30.92 14.94
CA LEU A 26 -13.42 30.64 15.64
C LEU A 26 -13.17 29.58 16.72
N GLN A 27 -13.91 29.65 17.84
CA GLN A 27 -13.84 28.62 18.87
C GLN A 27 -14.10 27.23 18.28
N THR A 28 -13.37 26.23 18.77
CA THR A 28 -13.56 24.83 18.38
C THR A 28 -15.02 24.41 18.62
N GLY A 29 -15.70 23.96 17.56
CA GLY A 29 -17.09 23.49 17.61
C GLY A 29 -18.13 24.40 16.94
N THR A 30 -17.82 25.64 16.57
CA THR A 30 -18.78 26.53 15.88
C THR A 30 -18.97 26.22 14.39
N LEU A 31 -18.08 25.42 13.80
CA LEU A 31 -18.06 25.06 12.38
C LEU A 31 -18.80 23.74 12.05
N GLY A 32 -19.54 23.17 13.01
CA GLY A 32 -20.18 21.85 12.84
C GLY A 32 -19.19 20.69 12.73
N LEU A 33 -17.90 20.97 12.93
CA LEU A 33 -16.84 19.96 12.96
C LEU A 33 -16.84 19.29 14.34
N PRO A 34 -16.68 17.96 14.38
CA PRO A 34 -16.67 17.23 15.64
C PRO A 34 -15.56 17.75 16.55
N SER A 35 -15.93 18.08 17.79
CA SER A 35 -15.04 18.61 18.84
C SER A 35 -13.85 17.68 19.15
N VAL A 36 -13.99 16.40 18.82
CA VAL A 36 -12.95 15.38 18.97
C VAL A 36 -12.95 14.48 17.74
N ALA A 37 -11.83 14.39 17.04
CA ALA A 37 -11.59 13.34 16.04
C ALA A 37 -11.39 12.00 16.77
N GLY A 38 -12.50 11.35 17.13
CA GLY A 38 -12.45 10.00 17.70
C GLY A 38 -11.92 8.99 16.68
N PRO A 39 -11.17 7.96 17.10
CA PRO A 39 -10.70 6.93 16.18
C PRO A 39 -11.89 6.20 15.55
N LEU A 40 -12.05 6.36 14.24
CA LEU A 40 -12.97 5.56 13.44
C LEU A 40 -12.38 4.16 13.28
N TYR A 41 -12.81 3.23 14.14
CA TYR A 41 -12.52 1.80 13.96
C TYR A 41 -13.41 1.26 12.83
N ALA A 42 -13.02 1.50 11.58
CA ALA A 42 -13.63 0.82 10.45
C ALA A 42 -13.22 -0.66 10.50
N VAL A 43 -14.21 -1.57 10.49
CA VAL A 43 -13.96 -3.01 10.36
C VAL A 43 -13.33 -3.25 9.00
N LEU A 44 -12.02 -3.53 8.98
CA LEU A 44 -11.27 -3.81 7.76
C LEU A 44 -11.59 -5.24 7.30
N ASN A 45 -12.38 -5.36 6.23
CA ASN A 45 -12.61 -6.64 5.56
C ASN A 45 -11.35 -7.05 4.79
N VAL A 46 -10.46 -7.79 5.45
CA VAL A 46 -9.23 -8.32 4.85
C VAL A 46 -9.54 -9.64 4.15
N LEU A 47 -9.05 -9.79 2.92
CA LEU A 47 -9.21 -11.02 2.15
C LEU A 47 -8.45 -12.18 2.80
N HIS A 48 -9.09 -13.34 2.93
CA HIS A 48 -8.49 -14.52 3.53
C HIS A 48 -7.23 -14.99 2.74
N PRO A 49 -6.14 -15.43 3.40
CA PRO A 49 -4.90 -15.84 2.73
C PRO A 49 -5.07 -16.85 1.58
N ARG A 50 -6.03 -17.78 1.74
CA ARG A 50 -6.38 -18.81 0.74
C ARG A 50 -6.83 -18.24 -0.61
N VAL A 51 -7.42 -17.03 -0.61
CA VAL A 51 -7.85 -16.31 -1.83
C VAL A 51 -6.87 -15.18 -2.16
N LEU A 52 -6.29 -14.54 -1.13
CA LEU A 52 -5.33 -13.44 -1.29
C LEU A 52 -4.12 -13.83 -2.15
N ILE A 53 -3.62 -15.06 -2.00
CA ILE A 53 -2.51 -15.57 -2.81
C ILE A 53 -2.80 -15.52 -4.32
N LEU A 54 -4.03 -15.79 -4.74
CA LEU A 54 -4.43 -15.74 -6.15
C LEU A 54 -4.39 -14.31 -6.71
N THR A 55 -4.78 -13.33 -5.90
CA THR A 55 -4.70 -11.91 -6.30
C THR A 55 -3.25 -11.48 -6.54
N LYS A 56 -2.33 -11.97 -5.71
CA LYS A 56 -0.90 -11.69 -5.79
C LYS A 56 -0.27 -12.41 -6.97
N MET A 57 -0.61 -13.68 -7.19
CA MET A 57 -0.09 -14.47 -8.32
C MET A 57 -0.52 -13.89 -9.66
N LYS A 58 -1.78 -13.47 -9.79
CA LYS A 58 -2.29 -12.79 -10.99
C LYS A 58 -1.53 -11.49 -11.28
N ARG A 59 -1.28 -10.66 -10.26
CA ARG A 59 -0.52 -9.41 -10.44
C ARG A 59 0.93 -9.69 -10.81
N TRP A 60 1.53 -10.67 -10.15
CA TRP A 60 2.91 -11.07 -10.39
C TRP A 60 3.10 -11.63 -11.81
N SER A 61 2.19 -12.48 -12.30
CA SER A 61 2.28 -13.07 -13.64
C SER A 61 2.26 -12.04 -14.78
N GLN A 62 1.66 -10.87 -14.56
CA GLN A 62 1.66 -9.78 -15.54
C GLN A 62 3.00 -9.04 -15.62
N ASN A 63 3.77 -9.08 -14.53
CA ASN A 63 4.97 -8.28 -14.35
C ASN A 63 6.26 -9.11 -14.29
N CYS A 64 6.15 -10.45 -14.23
CA CYS A 64 7.28 -11.34 -13.95
C CYS A 64 8.40 -11.28 -15.00
N ASN A 65 8.09 -10.87 -16.24
CA ASN A 65 9.04 -10.73 -17.34
C ASN A 65 9.38 -9.26 -17.65
N SER A 66 8.97 -8.31 -16.82
CA SER A 66 9.24 -6.89 -17.07
C SER A 66 10.71 -6.55 -16.80
N THR A 67 11.32 -5.81 -17.72
CA THR A 67 12.69 -5.30 -17.64
C THR A 67 12.77 -3.87 -17.10
N HIS A 68 11.62 -3.21 -16.88
CA HIS A 68 11.59 -1.83 -16.41
C HIS A 68 11.96 -1.77 -14.91
N PRO A 69 12.92 -0.92 -14.46
CA PRO A 69 13.45 -0.96 -13.10
C PRO A 69 12.40 -0.87 -11.99
N ARG A 70 11.41 0.01 -12.16
CA ARG A 70 10.30 0.16 -11.19
C ARG A 70 9.47 -1.11 -11.07
N THR A 71 9.24 -1.80 -12.19
CA THR A 71 8.46 -3.03 -12.24
C THR A 71 9.25 -4.21 -11.71
N MET A 72 10.58 -4.24 -11.93
CA MET A 72 11.47 -5.23 -11.33
C MET A 72 11.49 -5.16 -9.80
N MET A 73 11.59 -3.96 -9.23
CA MET A 73 11.51 -3.79 -7.76
C MET A 73 10.17 -4.26 -7.22
N LYS A 74 9.07 -3.94 -7.93
CA LYS A 74 7.73 -4.39 -7.54
C LYS A 74 7.60 -5.91 -7.64
N ASN A 75 8.13 -6.51 -8.70
CA ASN A 75 8.17 -7.95 -8.93
C ASN A 75 8.93 -8.67 -7.81
N ALA A 76 10.07 -8.15 -7.37
CA ALA A 76 10.81 -8.70 -6.23
C ALA A 76 10.02 -8.66 -4.93
N SER A 77 9.28 -7.57 -4.69
CA SER A 77 8.38 -7.46 -3.54
C SER A 77 7.22 -8.45 -3.64
N ASP A 78 6.54 -8.53 -4.79
CA ASP A 78 5.42 -9.45 -4.99
C ASP A 78 5.89 -10.91 -4.87
N ALA A 79 7.10 -11.26 -5.35
CA ALA A 79 7.69 -12.58 -5.18
C ALA A 79 7.97 -12.92 -3.70
N ARG A 80 8.38 -11.93 -2.90
CA ARG A 80 8.56 -12.09 -1.44
C ARG A 80 7.22 -12.33 -0.75
N ASP A 81 6.21 -11.54 -1.07
CA ASP A 81 4.85 -11.69 -0.55
C ASP A 81 4.30 -13.09 -0.87
N LEU A 82 4.49 -13.55 -2.12
CA LEU A 82 4.05 -14.87 -2.56
C LEU A 82 4.76 -16.00 -1.82
N ARG A 83 6.08 -15.93 -1.66
CA ARG A 83 6.83 -16.91 -0.85
C ARG A 83 6.30 -16.98 0.58
N TRP A 84 6.06 -15.82 1.18
CA TRP A 84 5.52 -15.75 2.53
C TRP A 84 4.11 -16.37 2.60
N LEU A 85 3.22 -16.06 1.66
CA LEU A 85 1.87 -16.62 1.62
C LEU A 85 1.87 -18.14 1.41
N VAL A 86 2.73 -18.67 0.52
CA VAL A 86 2.87 -20.12 0.33
C VAL A 86 3.34 -20.79 1.61
N LEU A 87 4.35 -20.24 2.27
CA LEU A 87 4.85 -20.78 3.55
C LEU A 87 3.77 -20.71 4.63
N TRP A 88 3.07 -19.58 4.74
CA TRP A 88 2.00 -19.40 5.72
C TRP A 88 0.89 -20.43 5.53
N LEU A 89 0.44 -20.65 4.28
CA LEU A 89 -0.59 -21.64 3.97
C LEU A 89 -0.12 -23.05 4.34
N ALA A 90 1.11 -23.42 3.99
CA ALA A 90 1.67 -24.72 4.33
C ALA A 90 1.78 -24.94 5.85
N THR A 91 2.26 -23.94 6.59
CA THR A 91 2.40 -24.00 8.06
C THR A 91 1.05 -24.16 8.77
N ASN A 92 -0.03 -23.65 8.18
CA ASN A 92 -1.38 -23.72 8.74
C ASN A 92 -2.23 -24.86 8.11
N ASP A 93 -1.62 -25.78 7.36
CA ASP A 93 -2.30 -26.88 6.65
C ASP A 93 -3.48 -26.42 5.77
N MET A 94 -3.28 -25.28 5.09
CA MET A 94 -4.30 -24.66 4.24
C MET A 94 -3.97 -24.80 2.77
N THR A 95 -5.02 -25.02 1.97
CA THR A 95 -4.95 -25.04 0.51
C THR A 95 -5.48 -23.75 -0.10
N ILE A 96 -5.03 -23.45 -1.32
CA ILE A 96 -5.52 -22.33 -2.12
C ILE A 96 -7.01 -22.55 -2.42
N ASP A 97 -7.81 -21.53 -2.16
CA ASP A 97 -9.24 -21.53 -2.44
C ASP A 97 -9.52 -20.82 -3.76
N PHE A 98 -9.75 -21.61 -4.80
CA PHE A 98 -10.06 -21.11 -6.14
C PHE A 98 -11.52 -20.66 -6.27
N GLU A 99 -12.43 -21.22 -5.47
CA GLU A 99 -13.87 -20.93 -5.55
C GLU A 99 -14.20 -19.60 -4.88
N GLY A 100 -13.47 -19.25 -3.82
CA GLY A 100 -13.57 -17.95 -3.16
C GLY A 100 -13.08 -16.76 -4.00
N TYR A 101 -12.47 -17.00 -5.18
CA TYR A 101 -12.01 -15.94 -6.07
C TYR A 101 -13.07 -15.58 -7.11
N ALA A 102 -13.70 -14.41 -6.93
CA ALA A 102 -14.68 -13.90 -7.90
C ALA A 102 -14.00 -13.33 -9.17
N GLY A 103 -14.60 -13.61 -10.34
CA GLY A 103 -14.27 -12.96 -11.60
C GLY A 103 -13.26 -13.68 -12.50
N LYS A 104 -12.82 -14.89 -12.15
CA LYS A 104 -12.03 -15.78 -13.03
C LYS A 104 -12.42 -17.24 -12.81
N THR A 105 -12.27 -18.07 -13.84
CA THR A 105 -12.47 -19.51 -13.67
C THR A 105 -11.26 -20.15 -13.01
N LYS A 106 -11.46 -21.35 -12.43
CA LYS A 106 -10.38 -22.13 -11.83
C LYS A 106 -9.25 -22.42 -12.82
N GLU A 107 -9.59 -22.67 -14.08
CA GLU A 107 -8.63 -22.97 -15.15
C GLU A 107 -7.72 -21.78 -15.43
N GLU A 108 -8.28 -20.56 -15.50
CA GLU A 108 -7.49 -19.33 -15.66
C GLU A 108 -6.58 -19.10 -14.45
N LEU A 109 -7.09 -19.33 -13.24
CA LEU A 109 -6.32 -19.16 -12.01
C LEU A 109 -5.17 -20.18 -11.91
N LEU A 110 -5.41 -21.42 -12.34
CA LEU A 110 -4.39 -22.47 -12.39
C LEU A 110 -3.23 -22.10 -13.31
N GLN A 111 -3.44 -21.32 -14.37
CA GLN A 111 -2.35 -20.85 -15.22
C GLN A 111 -1.34 -20.00 -14.44
N PHE A 112 -1.82 -19.12 -13.54
CA PHE A 112 -0.93 -18.30 -12.72
C PHE A 112 -0.14 -19.15 -11.71
N VAL A 113 -0.79 -20.14 -11.10
CA VAL A 113 -0.13 -21.06 -10.16
C VAL A 113 0.95 -21.88 -10.87
N ARG A 114 0.66 -22.39 -12.08
CA ARG A 114 1.63 -23.14 -12.89
C ARG A 114 2.82 -22.28 -13.30
N LEU A 115 2.57 -21.05 -13.73
CA LEU A 115 3.64 -20.12 -14.09
C LEU A 115 4.55 -19.80 -12.90
N TYR A 116 3.95 -19.54 -11.73
CA TYR A 116 4.69 -19.33 -10.50
C TYR A 116 5.55 -20.56 -10.18
N ARG A 117 4.97 -21.75 -10.19
CA ARG A 117 5.71 -22.99 -9.91
C ARG A 117 6.91 -23.18 -10.85
N ALA A 118 6.72 -23.01 -12.17
CA ALA A 118 7.78 -23.18 -13.15
C ALA A 118 8.97 -22.24 -12.88
N LYS A 119 8.70 -20.94 -12.67
CA LYS A 119 9.75 -19.94 -12.39
C LYS A 119 10.53 -20.23 -11.10
N PHE A 120 9.87 -20.79 -10.09
CA PHE A 120 10.52 -21.15 -8.83
C PHE A 120 11.32 -22.45 -8.92
N GLU A 121 10.93 -23.39 -9.79
CA GLU A 121 11.71 -24.58 -10.10
C GLU A 121 12.99 -24.19 -10.88
N ASP A 122 12.89 -23.25 -11.83
CA ASP A 122 14.06 -22.70 -12.56
C ASP A 122 15.06 -22.02 -11.60
N ASP A 123 14.58 -21.19 -10.67
CA ASP A 123 15.43 -20.52 -9.66
C ASP A 123 16.15 -21.55 -8.76
N LYS A 124 15.48 -22.65 -8.39
CA LYS A 124 16.12 -23.73 -7.63
C LYS A 124 17.20 -24.44 -8.44
N ALA A 125 16.95 -24.73 -9.72
CA ALA A 125 17.94 -25.37 -10.59
C ALA A 125 19.21 -24.51 -10.74
N LEU A 126 19.06 -23.19 -10.96
CA LEU A 126 20.17 -22.23 -11.04
C LEU A 126 20.99 -22.17 -9.73
N CYS A 127 20.32 -22.23 -8.57
CA CYS A 127 20.97 -22.23 -7.26
C CYS A 127 21.74 -23.52 -6.92
N VAL A 128 21.39 -24.66 -7.52
CA VAL A 128 22.08 -25.94 -7.29
C VAL A 128 23.34 -26.04 -8.15
N ASP A 129 23.31 -25.48 -9.36
CA ASP A 129 24.45 -25.51 -10.29
C ASP A 129 25.59 -24.57 -9.85
N SER A 130 25.26 -23.48 -9.15
CA SER A 130 26.24 -22.49 -8.67
C SER A 130 27.01 -22.92 -7.40
N ARG A 131 26.86 -24.17 -6.94
CA ARG A 131 27.56 -24.74 -5.77
C ARG A 131 28.52 -25.88 -6.12
N ARG A 132 28.94 -25.99 -7.38
CA ARG A 132 29.98 -26.94 -7.83
C ARG A 132 31.32 -26.24 -8.07
#